data_AF-A0AA36JF05-F1
#
_entry.id   AF-A0AA36JF05-F1
#
_cell.length_a   1.000
_cell.length_b   1.000
_cell.length_c   1.000
_cell.angle_alpha   90.00
_cell.angle_beta   90.00
_cell.angle_gamma   90.00
#
_symmetry.space_group_name_H-M   'P 1'
#
loop_
_entity.id
_entity.type
_entity.pdbx_description
1 polymer ?
#
loop_
_entity_poly.entity_id
_entity_poly.type
_entity_poly.pdbx_seq_one_letter_code
_entity_poly.pdbx_strand_id
1 'polypeptide(L)'
;MSFAVCKALRSRAAAVCSPRCFSGVTSIAKLQRRWDRLEGLLQRVERPRLESIEFEGARYQLPVPAMPTPAERPSEAELAYWGGLFDGDGCVTMTRKTGRIRLTLGQSVRGVDLLMRLRLAFGGGVYRSMDGTGYQYPSVCWQICGTGMKQAAAWLATSSVMKRDQLHIASEGNVEQQQRQQVADLLSRMKQKDFVPQHVDMSWPYFAGFFDAEGCIQVPSSWVSVSLSIGQSNPHVLHSLKDFLLAQSMSKWHIHTSRGSSRLGCTDFKDSKLALEQLIANGLQRKLPQAQLALGLSPESHSAVRKELFQLTGQQSRYRRVGSEVADLAKQIHCLRNQLRRCTFDDKAEALMRELAGRTSERETRQLAYKCRMVSADLRRLLFEGARLRPL
;
A
#
# COMPACT_ATOMS: atom_id res chain seq x y z
N MET A 1 10.77 -0.67 33.24
CA MET A 1 11.42 -1.92 32.79
C MET A 1 12.89 -1.80 33.10
N SER A 2 13.43 -2.67 33.97
CA SER A 2 14.85 -2.58 34.35
C SER A 2 15.74 -2.92 33.15
N PHE A 3 16.93 -2.31 33.09
CA PHE A 3 17.95 -2.56 32.08
C PHE A 3 18.26 -4.07 31.90
N ALA A 4 18.10 -4.85 32.97
CA ALA A 4 18.27 -6.31 32.98
C ALA A 4 17.24 -7.06 32.12
N VAL A 5 15.96 -6.64 32.11
CA VAL A 5 14.91 -7.26 31.27
C VAL A 5 15.18 -7.00 29.78
N CYS A 6 15.61 -5.78 29.43
CA CYS A 6 16.05 -5.48 28.07
C CYS A 6 17.28 -6.29 27.66
N LYS A 7 18.25 -6.49 28.57
CA LYS A 7 19.45 -7.30 28.31
C LYS A 7 19.10 -8.79 28.11
N ALA A 8 18.19 -9.34 28.90
CA ALA A 8 17.72 -10.73 28.77
C ALA A 8 16.87 -10.95 27.49
N LEU A 9 16.03 -9.99 27.11
CA LEU A 9 15.29 -10.04 25.85
C LEU A 9 16.23 -9.91 24.65
N ARG A 10 17.24 -9.05 24.73
CA ARG A 10 18.30 -8.94 23.71
C ARG A 10 19.12 -10.22 23.60
N SER A 11 19.44 -10.90 24.72
CA SER A 11 20.17 -12.18 24.66
C SER A 11 19.32 -13.32 24.10
N ARG A 12 18.02 -13.41 24.45
CA ARG A 12 17.09 -14.39 23.87
C ARG A 12 16.88 -14.14 22.37
N ALA A 13 16.71 -12.90 21.95
CA ALA A 13 16.62 -12.54 20.53
C ALA A 13 17.94 -12.87 19.80
N ALA A 14 19.09 -12.60 20.41
CA ALA A 14 20.39 -12.94 19.85
C ALA A 14 20.59 -14.46 19.69
N ALA A 15 20.15 -15.26 20.67
CA ALA A 15 20.21 -16.72 20.62
C ALA A 15 19.37 -17.31 19.47
N VAL A 16 18.16 -16.77 19.23
CA VAL A 16 17.30 -17.17 18.09
C VAL A 16 17.92 -16.80 16.73
N CYS A 17 18.82 -15.81 16.70
CA CYS A 17 19.34 -15.25 15.46
C CYS A 17 20.81 -15.65 15.14
N SER A 18 21.43 -16.57 15.88
CA SER A 18 22.84 -16.95 15.64
C SER A 18 23.06 -17.52 14.22
N PRO A 19 24.07 -17.04 13.44
CA PRO A 19 24.35 -17.51 12.09
C PRO A 19 24.90 -18.94 12.02
N ARG A 20 25.42 -19.48 13.14
CA ARG A 20 26.12 -20.78 13.18
C ARG A 20 25.20 -22.01 13.02
N CYS A 21 23.89 -21.83 12.86
CA CYS A 21 22.94 -22.95 12.75
C CYS A 21 22.54 -23.34 11.32
N PHE A 22 23.18 -22.81 10.26
CA PHE A 22 22.75 -23.06 8.87
C PHE A 22 23.52 -24.17 8.14
N SER A 23 24.57 -24.75 8.73
CA SER A 23 25.45 -25.72 8.05
C SER A 23 24.96 -27.18 8.10
N GLY A 24 23.77 -27.46 8.66
CA GLY A 24 23.15 -28.78 8.63
C GLY A 24 21.89 -28.81 7.76
N VAL A 25 21.59 -29.96 7.12
CA VAL A 25 20.33 -30.20 6.41
C VAL A 25 19.17 -29.96 7.39
N THR A 26 18.61 -28.76 7.33
CA THR A 26 17.55 -28.35 8.24
C THR A 26 16.23 -28.75 7.59
N SER A 27 15.49 -29.69 8.19
CA SER A 27 14.20 -30.11 7.63
C SER A 27 13.25 -28.91 7.49
N ILE A 28 12.40 -28.93 6.45
CA ILE A 28 11.41 -27.87 6.18
C ILE A 28 10.56 -27.57 7.42
N ALA A 29 10.15 -28.60 8.16
CA ALA A 29 9.38 -28.47 9.41
C ALA A 29 10.13 -27.69 10.53
N LYS A 30 11.46 -27.78 10.59
CA LYS A 30 12.27 -26.98 11.54
C LYS A 30 12.32 -25.50 11.09
N LEU A 31 12.46 -25.25 9.79
CA LEU A 31 12.45 -23.89 9.24
C LEU A 31 11.08 -23.23 9.41
N GLN A 32 9.99 -23.96 9.17
CA GLN A 32 8.62 -23.47 9.37
C GLN A 32 8.38 -23.06 10.82
N ARG A 33 8.66 -23.95 11.81
CA ARG A 33 8.55 -23.61 13.24
C ARG A 33 9.42 -22.42 13.66
N ARG A 34 10.58 -22.23 13.00
CA ARG A 34 11.41 -21.05 13.24
C ARG A 34 10.76 -19.79 12.66
N TRP A 35 10.23 -19.86 11.44
CA TRP A 35 9.47 -18.79 10.82
C TRP A 35 8.29 -18.36 11.70
N ASP A 36 7.45 -19.29 12.14
CA ASP A 36 6.26 -18.99 12.93
C ASP A 36 6.62 -18.26 14.24
N ARG A 37 7.68 -18.71 14.92
CA ARG A 37 8.20 -18.03 16.13
C ARG A 37 8.71 -16.63 15.83
N LEU A 38 9.46 -16.45 14.74
CA LEU A 38 10.00 -15.15 14.33
C LEU A 38 8.88 -14.18 13.92
N GLU A 39 7.87 -14.67 13.21
CA GLU A 39 6.70 -13.91 12.80
C GLU A 39 5.88 -13.46 14.03
N GLY A 40 5.61 -14.37 14.96
CA GLY A 40 4.93 -14.04 16.22
C GLY A 40 5.71 -13.05 17.08
N LEU A 41 7.04 -13.15 17.11
CA LEU A 41 7.89 -12.15 17.77
C LEU A 41 7.78 -10.80 17.07
N LEU A 42 7.84 -10.77 15.73
CA LEU A 42 7.79 -9.52 14.97
C LEU A 42 6.46 -8.78 15.13
N GLN A 43 5.33 -9.48 15.18
CA GLN A 43 4.02 -8.89 15.46
C GLN A 43 3.92 -8.21 16.84
N ARG A 44 4.72 -8.68 17.81
CA ARG A 44 4.77 -8.13 19.17
C ARG A 44 5.76 -6.99 19.34
N VAL A 45 6.59 -6.70 18.34
CA VAL A 45 7.53 -5.58 18.38
C VAL A 45 6.76 -4.28 18.17
N GLU A 46 6.72 -3.42 19.18
CA GLU A 46 6.20 -2.06 19.12
C GLU A 46 7.33 -1.10 18.79
N ARG A 47 7.17 -0.32 17.72
CA ARG A 47 8.10 0.74 17.37
C ARG A 47 8.00 1.88 18.40
N PRO A 48 9.03 2.73 18.54
CA PRO A 48 8.92 3.95 19.31
C PRO A 48 7.71 4.78 18.87
N ARG A 49 7.07 5.42 19.84
CA ARG A 49 5.97 6.35 19.60
C ARG A 49 6.45 7.46 18.67
N LEU A 50 5.67 7.73 17.62
CA LEU A 50 5.95 8.85 16.72
C LEU A 50 5.56 10.17 17.40
N GLU A 51 6.56 10.97 17.77
CA GLU A 51 6.37 12.25 18.46
C GLU A 51 6.47 13.45 17.51
N SER A 52 7.16 13.31 16.38
CA SER A 52 7.35 14.38 15.41
C SER A 52 7.45 13.84 13.98
N ILE A 53 7.21 14.71 13.02
CA ILE A 53 7.38 14.46 11.57
C ILE A 53 8.28 15.53 10.96
N GLU A 54 8.86 15.23 9.81
CA GLU A 54 9.64 16.18 9.02
C GLU A 54 8.89 16.51 7.73
N PHE A 55 8.90 17.78 7.34
CA PHE A 55 8.31 18.27 6.10
C PHE A 55 9.09 19.52 5.65
N GLU A 56 9.56 19.53 4.40
CA GLU A 56 10.34 20.64 3.82
C GLU A 56 11.53 21.09 4.70
N GLY A 57 12.23 20.13 5.32
CA GLY A 57 13.37 20.38 6.18
C GLY A 57 13.03 20.87 7.60
N ALA A 58 11.76 21.17 7.88
CA ALA A 58 11.28 21.56 9.20
C ALA A 58 10.73 20.35 9.99
N ARG A 59 10.96 20.34 11.30
CA ARG A 59 10.45 19.30 12.21
C ARG A 59 9.22 19.80 12.96
N TYR A 60 8.12 19.07 12.84
CA TYR A 60 6.83 19.39 13.48
C TYR A 60 6.53 18.38 14.59
N GLN A 61 6.19 18.87 15.78
CA GLN A 61 5.71 18.02 16.87
C GLN A 61 4.27 17.56 16.58
N LEU A 62 3.95 16.31 16.93
CA LEU A 62 2.60 15.76 16.81
C LEU A 62 1.81 15.98 18.12
N PRO A 63 0.56 16.44 18.04
CA PRO A 63 -0.17 16.76 16.81
C PRO A 63 0.29 18.09 16.17
N VAL A 64 0.35 18.13 14.84
CA VAL A 64 0.51 19.39 14.11
C VAL A 64 -0.81 20.15 14.22
N PRO A 65 -0.84 21.35 14.83
CA PRO A 65 -2.06 22.07 15.09
C PRO A 65 -2.88 22.33 13.83
N ALA A 66 -4.20 22.41 14.01
CA ALA A 66 -5.08 22.73 12.91
C ALA A 66 -4.82 24.14 12.39
N MET A 67 -4.79 24.32 11.07
CA MET A 67 -4.80 25.65 10.43
C MET A 67 -6.17 25.93 9.79
N PRO A 68 -6.56 27.21 9.64
CA PRO A 68 -7.75 27.56 8.88
C PRO A 68 -7.61 27.10 7.42
N THR A 69 -8.75 26.88 6.76
CA THR A 69 -8.78 26.65 5.32
C THR A 69 -8.31 27.92 4.60
N PRO A 70 -7.44 27.81 3.58
CA PRO A 70 -7.01 28.96 2.81
C PRO A 70 -8.18 29.71 2.17
N ALA A 71 -8.02 31.02 1.95
CA ALA A 71 -9.00 31.80 1.20
C ALA A 71 -9.01 31.43 -0.29
N GLU A 72 -7.84 31.11 -0.83
CA GLU A 72 -7.67 30.69 -2.22
C GLU A 72 -8.06 29.22 -2.39
N ARG A 73 -8.92 28.96 -3.39
CA ARG A 73 -9.31 27.61 -3.77
C ARG A 73 -8.19 26.97 -4.59
N PRO A 74 -7.81 25.70 -4.34
CA PRO A 74 -6.85 24.99 -5.20
C PRO A 74 -7.31 24.98 -6.66
N SER A 75 -6.36 24.90 -7.60
CA SER A 75 -6.68 24.82 -9.02
C SER A 75 -7.53 23.57 -9.35
N GLU A 76 -8.26 23.57 -10.47
CA GLU A 76 -9.11 22.42 -10.84
C GLU A 76 -8.31 21.13 -11.01
N ALA A 77 -7.07 21.20 -11.51
CA ALA A 77 -6.18 20.04 -11.63
C ALA A 77 -5.75 19.52 -10.24
N GLU A 78 -5.43 20.42 -9.30
CA GLU A 78 -5.12 20.03 -7.92
C GLU A 78 -6.34 19.45 -7.21
N LEU A 79 -7.53 20.05 -7.39
CA LEU A 79 -8.77 19.50 -6.84
C LEU A 79 -9.04 18.11 -7.39
N ALA A 80 -8.90 17.90 -8.70
CA ALA A 80 -8.99 16.58 -9.31
C ALA A 80 -8.03 15.57 -8.67
N TYR A 81 -6.75 15.92 -8.52
CA TYR A 81 -5.78 15.09 -7.81
C TYR A 81 -6.22 14.77 -6.36
N TRP A 82 -6.60 15.78 -5.59
CA TRP A 82 -7.02 15.58 -4.20
C TRP A 82 -8.33 14.78 -4.09
N GLY A 83 -9.27 14.97 -5.03
CA GLY A 83 -10.50 14.20 -5.14
C GLY A 83 -10.22 12.72 -5.38
N GLY A 84 -9.32 12.39 -6.32
CA GLY A 84 -8.88 11.03 -6.56
C GLY A 84 -8.18 10.41 -5.36
N LEU A 85 -7.27 11.14 -4.72
CA LEU A 85 -6.58 10.66 -3.53
C LEU A 85 -7.57 10.40 -2.37
N PHE A 86 -8.52 11.31 -2.16
CA PHE A 86 -9.53 11.19 -1.12
C PHE A 86 -10.51 10.06 -1.40
N ASP A 87 -10.83 9.79 -2.67
CA ASP A 87 -11.66 8.65 -3.08
C ASP A 87 -11.01 7.29 -2.80
N GLY A 88 -9.67 7.21 -2.79
CA GLY A 88 -8.96 6.04 -2.27
C GLY A 88 -8.89 6.05 -0.73
N ASP A 89 -7.98 6.86 -0.18
CA ASP A 89 -7.56 6.78 1.23
C ASP A 89 -8.37 7.69 2.19
N GLY A 90 -9.20 8.58 1.66
CA GLY A 90 -10.03 9.50 2.43
C GLY A 90 -11.26 8.84 3.05
N CYS A 91 -11.82 9.47 4.09
CA CYS A 91 -13.04 9.01 4.73
C CYS A 91 -13.89 10.17 5.25
N VAL A 92 -15.19 10.12 4.98
CA VAL A 92 -16.20 10.94 5.65
C VAL A 92 -16.77 10.15 6.83
N THR A 93 -16.71 10.73 8.03
CA THR A 93 -17.28 10.12 9.23
C THR A 93 -18.13 11.11 10.01
N MET A 94 -19.23 10.62 10.58
CA MET A 94 -20.10 11.38 11.46
C MET A 94 -20.16 10.73 12.84
N THR A 95 -20.09 11.54 13.89
CA THR A 95 -20.31 11.09 15.27
C THR A 95 -21.82 11.01 15.54
N ARG A 96 -22.39 9.80 15.64
CA ARG A 96 -23.84 9.59 15.81
C ARG A 96 -24.47 10.37 16.97
N LYS A 97 -23.76 10.52 18.09
CA LYS A 97 -24.26 11.25 19.28
C LYS A 97 -24.39 12.75 19.05
N THR A 98 -23.48 13.36 18.28
CA THR A 98 -23.39 14.82 18.15
C THR A 98 -23.77 15.35 16.77
N GLY A 99 -23.84 14.47 15.77
CA GLY A 99 -24.02 14.88 14.37
C GLY A 99 -22.78 15.55 13.76
N ARG A 100 -21.67 15.60 14.49
CA ARG A 100 -20.43 16.23 14.01
C ARG A 100 -19.80 15.39 12.90
N ILE A 101 -19.63 15.99 11.74
CA ILE A 101 -18.91 15.41 10.60
C ILE A 101 -17.43 15.80 10.66
N ARG A 102 -16.56 14.88 10.22
CA ARG A 102 -15.14 15.13 9.97
C ARG A 102 -14.69 14.41 8.70
N LEU A 103 -13.73 15.02 8.02
CA LEU A 103 -12.96 14.38 6.97
C LEU A 103 -11.64 13.90 7.55
N THR A 104 -11.22 12.71 7.15
CA THR A 104 -9.94 12.14 7.56
C THR A 104 -9.25 11.49 6.37
N LEU A 105 -7.93 11.60 6.29
CA LEU A 105 -7.10 10.85 5.34
C LEU A 105 -5.89 10.29 6.09
N GLY A 106 -5.74 8.97 6.10
CA GLY A 106 -4.68 8.27 6.82
C GLY A 106 -3.55 7.85 5.89
N GLN A 107 -2.31 8.01 6.34
CA GLN A 107 -1.12 7.53 5.62
C GLN A 107 -0.13 6.90 6.58
N SER A 108 0.74 6.03 6.08
CA SER A 108 1.97 5.71 6.81
C SER A 108 2.83 6.98 6.96
N VAL A 109 3.67 7.07 7.99
CA VAL A 109 4.59 8.21 8.18
C VAL A 109 5.47 8.53 6.97
N ARG A 110 5.73 7.55 6.10
CA ARG A 110 6.44 7.74 4.82
C ARG A 110 5.68 8.58 3.78
N GLY A 111 4.38 8.77 3.95
CA GLY A 111 3.52 9.58 3.09
C GLY A 111 3.09 10.88 3.78
N VAL A 112 3.86 11.36 4.76
CA VAL A 112 3.49 12.53 5.55
C VAL A 112 3.49 13.82 4.72
N ASP A 113 4.38 13.94 3.74
CA ASP A 113 4.44 15.11 2.84
C ASP A 113 3.10 15.37 2.15
N LEU A 114 2.41 14.30 1.76
CA LEU A 114 1.09 14.37 1.15
C LEU A 114 0.04 14.90 2.13
N LEU A 115 0.09 14.49 3.40
CA LEU A 115 -0.82 15.00 4.43
C LEU A 115 -0.53 16.47 4.77
N MET A 116 0.73 16.88 4.73
CA MET A 116 1.13 18.27 4.98
C MET A 116 0.70 19.18 3.82
N ARG A 117 0.84 18.73 2.57
CA ARG A 117 0.28 19.44 1.40
C ARG A 117 -1.24 19.50 1.44
N LEU A 118 -1.91 18.42 1.83
CA LEU A 118 -3.37 18.41 2.04
C LEU A 118 -3.77 19.41 3.13
N ARG A 119 -3.00 19.51 4.22
CA ARG A 119 -3.19 20.52 5.27
C ARG A 119 -3.02 21.94 4.74
N LEU A 120 -2.02 22.20 3.89
CA LEU A 120 -1.84 23.50 3.27
C LEU A 120 -2.99 23.85 2.32
N ALA A 121 -3.51 22.89 1.56
CA ALA A 121 -4.58 23.11 0.59
C ALA A 121 -5.97 23.29 1.22
N PHE A 122 -6.28 22.57 2.31
CA PHE A 122 -7.64 22.51 2.87
C PHE A 122 -7.74 22.96 4.33
N GLY A 123 -6.62 23.23 5.00
CA GLY A 123 -6.56 23.49 6.43
C GLY A 123 -6.57 22.19 7.26
N GLY A 124 -7.04 22.27 8.50
CA GLY A 124 -7.07 21.11 9.41
C GLY A 124 -5.70 20.80 10.03
N GLY A 125 -5.61 19.67 10.73
CA GLY A 125 -4.42 19.27 11.49
C GLY A 125 -3.92 17.88 11.11
N VAL A 126 -2.69 17.56 11.50
CA VAL A 126 -2.09 16.23 11.30
C VAL A 126 -1.81 15.59 12.64
N TYR A 127 -2.34 14.39 12.84
CA TYR A 127 -2.33 13.68 14.11
C TYR A 127 -1.67 12.32 13.94
N ARG A 128 -1.12 11.79 15.02
CA ARG A 128 -0.76 10.38 15.10
C ARG A 128 -2.04 9.54 15.11
N SER A 129 -2.14 8.58 14.20
CA SER A 129 -3.30 7.69 14.09
C SER A 129 -3.04 6.34 14.75
N MET A 130 -1.92 5.69 14.39
CA MET A 130 -1.54 4.38 14.92
C MET A 130 -0.03 4.33 15.18
N ASP A 131 0.37 3.71 16.29
CA ASP A 131 1.76 3.37 16.51
C ASP A 131 2.19 2.22 15.61
N GLY A 132 3.46 2.21 15.20
CA GLY A 132 3.97 1.16 14.33
C GLY A 132 4.23 -0.14 15.09
N THR A 133 3.96 -1.28 14.45
CA THR A 133 4.22 -2.61 15.03
C THR A 133 4.88 -3.48 13.99
N GLY A 134 5.99 -4.16 14.32
CA GLY A 134 6.70 -5.07 13.41
C GLY A 134 6.79 -4.59 11.95
N TYR A 135 5.93 -5.21 11.12
CA TYR A 135 5.73 -4.98 9.68
C TYR A 135 5.15 -3.60 9.29
N GLN A 136 4.47 -2.95 10.21
CA GLN A 136 3.72 -1.73 10.00
C GLN A 136 4.51 -0.54 10.51
N TYR A 137 4.64 0.47 9.65
CA TYR A 137 5.12 1.78 10.07
C TYR A 137 4.04 2.49 10.89
N PRO A 138 4.41 3.44 11.76
CA PRO A 138 3.44 4.34 12.37
C PRO A 138 2.61 5.03 11.28
N SER A 139 1.34 5.27 11.56
CA SER A 139 0.45 6.03 10.69
C SER A 139 0.11 7.38 11.30
N VAL A 140 -0.02 8.35 10.42
CA VAL A 140 -0.50 9.69 10.69
C VAL A 140 -1.79 9.92 9.91
N CYS A 141 -2.65 10.80 10.39
CA CYS A 141 -3.85 11.19 9.68
C CYS A 141 -4.00 12.70 9.64
N TRP A 142 -4.38 13.20 8.47
CA TRP A 142 -4.96 14.52 8.34
C TRP A 142 -6.42 14.46 8.81
N GLN A 143 -6.87 15.46 9.56
CA GLN A 143 -8.26 15.59 9.98
C GLN A 143 -8.70 17.07 9.94
N ILE A 144 -9.91 17.30 9.46
CA ILE A 144 -10.59 18.60 9.54
C ILE A 144 -12.05 18.45 9.99
N CYS A 145 -12.55 19.46 10.69
CA CYS A 145 -13.92 19.54 11.22
C CYS A 145 -14.40 21.00 11.26
N GLY A 146 -15.70 21.23 11.48
CA GLY A 146 -16.24 22.59 11.63
C GLY A 146 -16.42 23.32 10.29
N THR A 147 -16.25 24.64 10.28
CA THR A 147 -16.47 25.49 9.09
C THR A 147 -15.49 25.19 7.96
N GLY A 148 -14.19 25.07 8.26
CA GLY A 148 -13.19 24.69 7.26
C GLY A 148 -13.44 23.32 6.64
N MET A 149 -14.03 22.38 7.39
CA MET A 149 -14.45 21.09 6.85
C MET A 149 -15.57 21.22 5.82
N LYS A 150 -16.56 22.09 6.07
CA LYS A 150 -17.64 22.31 5.11
C LYS A 150 -17.08 22.81 3.77
N GLN A 151 -16.17 23.77 3.83
CA GLN A 151 -15.51 24.34 2.65
C GLN A 151 -14.65 23.31 1.93
N ALA A 152 -13.78 22.59 2.65
CA ALA A 152 -12.97 21.52 2.08
C ALA A 152 -13.84 20.42 1.45
N ALA A 153 -14.96 20.05 2.08
CA ALA A 153 -15.90 19.08 1.55
C ALA A 153 -16.57 19.57 0.26
N ALA A 154 -17.00 20.84 0.23
CA ALA A 154 -17.58 21.44 -0.97
C ALA A 154 -16.59 21.46 -2.14
N TRP A 155 -15.32 21.80 -1.88
CA TRP A 155 -14.28 21.80 -2.90
C TRP A 155 -13.92 20.39 -3.39
N LEU A 156 -13.79 19.42 -2.48
CA LEU A 156 -13.50 18.03 -2.87
C LEU A 156 -14.69 17.39 -3.61
N ALA A 157 -15.92 17.77 -3.28
CA ALA A 157 -17.11 17.25 -3.95
C ALA A 157 -17.15 17.57 -5.46
N THR A 158 -16.52 18.68 -5.90
CA THR A 158 -16.53 19.06 -7.32
C THR A 158 -15.76 18.09 -8.21
N SER A 159 -14.86 17.29 -7.62
CA SER A 159 -13.91 16.46 -8.35
C SER A 159 -13.85 15.01 -7.87
N SER A 160 -14.32 14.72 -6.66
CA SER A 160 -14.54 13.36 -6.18
C SER A 160 -15.59 12.65 -7.03
N VAL A 161 -15.41 11.35 -7.24
CA VAL A 161 -16.33 10.46 -7.94
C VAL A 161 -17.03 9.56 -6.94
N MET A 162 -16.25 8.82 -6.14
CA MET A 162 -16.78 7.77 -5.26
C MET A 162 -17.35 8.30 -3.95
N LYS A 163 -16.83 9.43 -3.47
CA LYS A 163 -17.24 10.02 -2.20
C LYS A 163 -17.97 11.36 -2.37
N ARG A 164 -18.38 11.71 -3.60
CA ARG A 164 -19.07 12.97 -3.93
C ARG A 164 -20.28 13.22 -3.03
N ASP A 165 -21.22 12.29 -2.98
CA ASP A 165 -22.44 12.47 -2.17
C ASP A 165 -22.14 12.53 -0.67
N GLN A 166 -21.14 11.77 -0.21
CA GLN A 166 -20.68 11.82 1.18
C GLN A 166 -20.08 13.20 1.51
N LEU A 167 -19.37 13.80 0.55
CA LEU A 167 -18.79 15.14 0.68
C LEU A 167 -19.86 16.23 0.58
N HIS A 168 -20.91 16.06 -0.23
CA HIS A 168 -22.07 16.97 -0.23
C HIS A 168 -22.74 17.00 1.15
N ILE A 169 -23.05 15.83 1.74
CA ILE A 169 -23.56 15.73 3.12
C ILE A 169 -22.61 16.44 4.11
N ALA A 170 -21.30 16.24 3.96
CA ALA A 170 -20.32 16.88 4.82
C ALA A 170 -20.28 18.42 4.66
N SER A 171 -20.53 18.93 3.45
CA SER A 171 -20.54 20.37 3.16
C SER A 171 -21.69 21.12 3.83
N GLU A 172 -22.80 20.45 4.13
CA GLU A 172 -23.93 21.01 4.89
C GLU A 172 -23.55 21.24 6.37
N GLY A 173 -22.68 20.39 6.92
CA GLY A 173 -22.05 20.56 8.23
C GLY A 173 -22.55 19.62 9.32
N ASN A 174 -22.96 20.19 10.47
CA ASN A 174 -23.41 19.39 11.59
C ASN A 174 -24.85 18.92 11.35
N VAL A 175 -25.12 17.65 11.60
CA VAL A 175 -26.44 17.05 11.41
C VAL A 175 -27.29 17.22 12.66
N GLU A 176 -28.49 17.76 12.47
CA GLU A 176 -29.48 17.95 13.52
C GLU A 176 -29.90 16.62 14.15
N GLN A 177 -30.25 16.66 15.45
CA GLN A 177 -30.53 15.45 16.24
C GLN A 177 -31.55 14.52 15.59
N GLN A 178 -32.61 15.07 14.99
CA GLN A 178 -33.69 14.31 14.37
C GLN A 178 -33.24 13.55 13.11
N GLN A 179 -32.20 14.03 12.43
CA GLN A 179 -31.71 13.48 11.16
C GLN A 179 -30.49 12.56 11.33
N ARG A 180 -29.87 12.52 12.51
CA ARG A 180 -28.57 11.82 12.71
C ARG A 180 -28.62 10.34 12.34
N GLN A 181 -29.72 9.65 12.63
CA GLN A 181 -29.84 8.23 12.28
C GLN A 181 -29.94 8.06 10.76
N GLN A 182 -30.82 8.82 10.11
CA GLN A 182 -31.00 8.80 8.65
C GLN A 182 -29.69 9.09 7.91
N VAL A 183 -28.96 10.15 8.29
CA VAL A 183 -27.69 10.50 7.66
C VAL A 183 -26.61 9.44 7.94
N ALA A 184 -26.58 8.85 9.13
CA ALA A 184 -25.64 7.76 9.44
C ALA A 184 -25.90 6.53 8.56
N ASP A 185 -27.17 6.18 8.36
CA ASP A 185 -27.56 5.04 7.51
C ASP A 185 -27.28 5.32 6.03
N LEU A 186 -27.49 6.56 5.58
CA LEU A 186 -27.16 7.00 4.24
C LEU A 186 -25.64 6.90 3.98
N LEU A 187 -24.81 7.45 4.88
CA LEU A 187 -23.35 7.35 4.79
C LEU A 187 -22.86 5.90 4.86
N SER A 188 -23.55 5.04 5.61
CA SER A 188 -23.23 3.60 5.69
C SER A 188 -23.58 2.87 4.39
N ARG A 189 -24.69 3.23 3.74
CA ARG A 189 -25.12 2.70 2.44
C ARG A 189 -24.16 3.08 1.33
N MET A 190 -23.70 4.33 1.31
CA MET A 190 -22.72 4.83 0.33
C MET A 190 -21.33 4.16 0.43
N LYS A 191 -21.05 3.42 1.51
CA LYS A 191 -19.80 2.66 1.69
C LYS A 191 -19.93 1.20 1.25
N GLN A 192 -21.11 0.76 0.84
CA GLN A 192 -21.33 -0.60 0.35
C GLN A 192 -20.71 -0.79 -1.04
N LYS A 193 -20.43 -2.04 -1.39
CA LYS A 193 -19.71 -2.39 -2.62
C LYS A 193 -20.53 -2.22 -3.89
N ASP A 194 -21.85 -2.18 -3.74
CA ASP A 194 -22.87 -2.03 -4.78
C ASP A 194 -23.32 -0.57 -4.98
N PHE A 195 -22.74 0.37 -4.24
CA PHE A 195 -23.03 1.78 -4.45
C PHE A 195 -22.53 2.24 -5.83
N VAL A 196 -23.41 2.77 -6.68
CA VAL A 196 -23.06 3.26 -8.01
C VAL A 196 -22.92 4.78 -7.97
N PRO A 197 -21.73 5.35 -8.26
CA PRO A 197 -21.59 6.80 -8.37
C PRO A 197 -22.38 7.34 -9.57
N GLN A 198 -23.11 8.44 -9.40
CA GLN A 198 -24.01 8.97 -10.43
C GLN A 198 -23.28 9.62 -11.61
N HIS A 199 -22.10 10.20 -11.37
CA HIS A 199 -21.33 10.93 -12.36
C HIS A 199 -19.86 10.59 -12.25
N VAL A 200 -19.25 10.20 -13.36
CA VAL A 200 -17.86 9.76 -13.39
C VAL A 200 -17.11 10.44 -14.53
N ASP A 201 -16.63 11.65 -14.26
CA ASP A 201 -15.74 12.37 -15.17
C ASP A 201 -14.29 12.06 -14.78
N MET A 202 -13.68 11.15 -15.52
CA MET A 202 -12.29 10.75 -15.29
C MET A 202 -11.33 11.72 -15.98
N SER A 203 -10.31 12.14 -15.24
CA SER A 203 -9.21 12.95 -15.75
C SER A 203 -7.88 12.36 -15.28
N TRP A 204 -6.80 12.72 -15.97
CA TRP A 204 -5.46 12.28 -15.56
C TRP A 204 -5.06 12.77 -14.17
N PRO A 205 -5.31 14.03 -13.74
CA PRO A 205 -5.02 14.45 -12.38
C PRO A 205 -5.80 13.64 -11.33
N TYR A 206 -7.09 13.39 -11.56
CA TYR A 206 -7.88 12.50 -10.70
C TYR A 206 -7.27 11.11 -10.62
N PHE A 207 -6.91 10.55 -11.77
CA PHE A 207 -6.31 9.22 -11.81
C PHE A 207 -4.94 9.19 -11.09
N ALA A 208 -4.11 10.24 -11.21
CA ALA A 208 -2.85 10.34 -10.47
C ALA A 208 -3.06 10.30 -8.94
N GLY A 209 -4.04 11.06 -8.44
CA GLY A 209 -4.42 11.05 -7.02
C GLY A 209 -4.93 9.68 -6.57
N PHE A 210 -5.86 9.10 -7.33
CA PHE A 210 -6.43 7.78 -7.03
C PHE A 210 -5.36 6.68 -7.07
N PHE A 211 -4.41 6.77 -8.01
CA PHE A 211 -3.30 5.84 -8.12
C PHE A 211 -2.30 6.01 -6.97
N ASP A 212 -2.07 7.22 -6.45
CA ASP A 212 -1.26 7.44 -5.25
C ASP A 212 -1.89 6.84 -3.99
N ALA A 213 -3.21 6.76 -3.91
CA ALA A 213 -3.90 6.00 -2.87
C ALA A 213 -3.81 4.48 -3.12
N GLU A 214 -4.46 4.00 -4.19
CA GLU A 214 -4.80 2.57 -4.38
C GLU A 214 -3.91 1.83 -5.39
N GLY A 215 -3.13 2.58 -6.16
CA GLY A 215 -2.25 2.05 -7.21
C GLY A 215 -1.05 1.27 -6.69
N CYS A 216 -0.49 0.42 -7.54
CA CYS A 216 0.67 -0.40 -7.26
C CYS A 216 1.51 -0.56 -8.54
N ILE A 217 2.81 -0.28 -8.42
CA ILE A 217 3.80 -0.44 -9.49
C ILE A 217 4.66 -1.66 -9.15
N GLN A 218 4.75 -2.61 -10.06
CA GLN A 218 5.51 -3.85 -9.88
C GLN A 218 6.42 -4.11 -11.07
N VAL A 219 7.61 -4.63 -10.80
CA VAL A 219 8.51 -5.19 -11.81
C VAL A 219 8.62 -6.69 -11.54
N PRO A 220 8.03 -7.56 -12.40
CA PRO A 220 8.06 -9.00 -12.23
C PRO A 220 9.49 -9.56 -12.15
N SER A 221 9.66 -10.70 -11.48
CA SER A 221 10.96 -11.35 -11.32
C SER A 221 11.46 -12.08 -12.56
N SER A 222 10.52 -12.52 -13.38
CA SER A 222 10.72 -13.55 -14.40
C SER A 222 10.96 -12.97 -15.78
N TRP A 223 10.56 -11.72 -16.03
CA TRP A 223 10.75 -11.03 -17.30
C TRP A 223 10.82 -9.51 -17.10
N VAL A 224 11.34 -8.82 -18.10
CA VAL A 224 11.49 -7.36 -18.13
C VAL A 224 10.13 -6.76 -18.53
N SER A 225 9.36 -6.32 -17.54
CA SER A 225 8.11 -5.58 -17.77
C SER A 225 7.76 -4.75 -16.52
N VAL A 226 6.84 -3.81 -16.70
CA VAL A 226 6.18 -3.08 -15.62
C VAL A 226 4.74 -3.57 -15.56
N SER A 227 4.25 -3.84 -14.35
CA SER A 227 2.86 -4.12 -14.09
C SER A 227 2.28 -3.05 -13.20
N LEU A 228 1.17 -2.46 -13.66
CA LEU A 228 0.38 -1.52 -12.90
C LEU A 228 -0.89 -2.21 -12.43
N SER A 229 -1.31 -1.93 -11.21
CA SER A 229 -2.61 -2.41 -10.73
C SER A 229 -3.22 -1.49 -9.69
N ILE A 230 -4.54 -1.50 -9.60
CA ILE A 230 -5.34 -0.76 -8.64
C ILE A 230 -6.36 -1.72 -8.04
N GLY A 231 -6.41 -1.83 -6.72
CA GLY A 231 -7.38 -2.66 -6.02
C GLY A 231 -8.54 -1.83 -5.50
N GLN A 232 -9.77 -2.33 -5.59
CA GLN A 232 -10.94 -1.67 -5.01
C GLN A 232 -12.04 -2.67 -4.62
N SER A 233 -12.77 -2.40 -3.54
CA SER A 233 -13.90 -3.21 -3.09
C SER A 233 -15.17 -3.01 -3.92
N ASN A 234 -15.38 -1.81 -4.43
CA ASN A 234 -16.43 -1.39 -5.33
C ASN A 234 -15.86 -1.33 -6.77
N PRO A 235 -16.36 -2.17 -7.69
CA PRO A 235 -15.81 -2.26 -9.03
C PRO A 235 -16.16 -1.08 -9.95
N HIS A 236 -17.16 -0.26 -9.64
CA HIS A 236 -17.69 0.75 -10.56
C HIS A 236 -16.62 1.78 -10.97
N VAL A 237 -15.82 2.28 -10.01
CA VAL A 237 -14.70 3.19 -10.31
C VAL A 237 -13.64 2.54 -11.20
N LEU A 238 -13.42 1.23 -11.07
CA LEU A 238 -12.46 0.51 -11.90
C LEU A 238 -12.96 0.36 -13.33
N HIS A 239 -14.26 0.17 -13.53
CA HIS A 239 -14.87 0.17 -14.86
C HIS A 239 -14.71 1.54 -15.52
N SER A 240 -15.06 2.62 -14.83
CA SER A 240 -14.91 3.97 -15.37
C SER A 240 -13.44 4.34 -15.67
N LEU A 241 -12.49 3.93 -14.82
CA LEU A 241 -11.06 4.09 -15.10
C LEU A 241 -10.61 3.29 -16.33
N LYS A 242 -11.13 2.08 -16.51
CA LYS A 242 -10.84 1.25 -17.69
C LYS A 242 -11.37 1.90 -18.96
N ASP A 243 -12.59 2.42 -18.93
CA ASP A 243 -13.21 3.10 -20.08
C ASP A 243 -12.46 4.39 -20.43
N PHE A 244 -12.05 5.15 -19.41
CA PHE A 244 -11.15 6.30 -19.57
C PHE A 244 -9.84 5.90 -20.25
N LEU A 245 -9.16 4.86 -19.77
CA LEU A 245 -7.91 4.36 -20.34
C LEU A 245 -8.08 3.87 -21.79
N LEU A 246 -9.20 3.23 -22.09
CA LEU A 246 -9.53 2.81 -23.46
C LEU A 246 -9.70 4.03 -24.39
N ALA A 247 -10.37 5.09 -23.93
CA ALA A 247 -10.48 6.35 -24.68
C ALA A 247 -9.12 7.03 -24.90
N GLN A 248 -8.14 6.77 -24.04
CA GLN A 248 -6.73 7.20 -24.18
C GLN A 248 -5.88 6.20 -25.00
N SER A 249 -6.51 5.30 -25.77
CA SER A 249 -5.84 4.27 -26.59
C SER A 249 -5.01 3.23 -25.80
N MET A 250 -5.26 3.05 -24.50
CA MET A 250 -4.62 2.02 -23.66
C MET A 250 -5.55 0.84 -23.42
N SER A 251 -5.60 -0.06 -24.40
CA SER A 251 -6.57 -1.17 -24.45
C SER A 251 -6.18 -2.41 -23.63
N LYS A 252 -4.94 -2.52 -23.14
CA LYS A 252 -4.43 -3.73 -22.46
C LYS A 252 -4.71 -3.77 -20.94
N TRP A 253 -5.67 -2.96 -20.50
CA TRP A 253 -6.11 -2.91 -19.12
C TRP A 253 -7.30 -3.85 -18.88
N HIS A 254 -7.18 -4.69 -17.85
CA HIS A 254 -8.16 -5.72 -17.55
C HIS A 254 -8.60 -5.65 -16.08
N ILE A 255 -9.89 -5.92 -15.85
CA ILE A 255 -10.45 -6.05 -14.50
C ILE A 255 -10.50 -7.52 -14.13
N HIS A 256 -9.93 -7.86 -12.99
CA HIS A 256 -9.98 -9.18 -12.38
C HIS A 256 -10.70 -9.11 -11.04
N THR A 257 -11.73 -9.94 -10.86
CA THR A 257 -12.49 -10.01 -9.61
C THR A 257 -12.08 -11.24 -8.80
N SER A 258 -11.79 -11.05 -7.51
CA SER A 258 -11.42 -12.14 -6.60
C SER A 258 -11.87 -11.84 -5.16
N ARG A 259 -12.54 -12.83 -4.53
CA ARG A 259 -12.91 -12.85 -3.10
C ARG A 259 -13.39 -11.50 -2.55
N GLY A 260 -14.37 -10.89 -3.23
CA GLY A 260 -15.00 -9.65 -2.78
C GLY A 260 -14.15 -8.38 -2.97
N SER A 261 -13.13 -8.43 -3.84
CA SER A 261 -12.39 -7.27 -4.32
C SER A 261 -12.19 -7.38 -5.83
N SER A 262 -12.11 -6.24 -6.49
CA SER A 262 -11.80 -6.13 -7.92
C SER A 262 -10.45 -5.45 -8.09
N ARG A 263 -9.75 -5.80 -9.16
CA ARG A 263 -8.45 -5.23 -9.51
C ARG A 263 -8.41 -4.86 -10.97
N LEU A 264 -8.17 -3.59 -11.26
CA LEU A 264 -7.80 -3.12 -12.59
C LEU A 264 -6.28 -3.27 -12.74
N GLY A 265 -5.79 -3.88 -13.82
CA GLY A 265 -4.36 -4.05 -14.02
C GLY A 265 -3.92 -4.08 -15.47
N CYS A 266 -2.65 -3.71 -15.68
CA CYS A 266 -1.94 -3.78 -16.95
C CYS A 266 -0.61 -4.50 -16.74
N THR A 267 -0.26 -5.37 -17.68
CA THR A 267 1.06 -6.04 -17.75
C THR A 267 1.75 -5.82 -19.10
N ASP A 268 1.07 -5.14 -20.02
CA ASP A 268 1.64 -4.72 -21.28
C ASP A 268 2.66 -3.60 -21.01
N PHE A 269 3.87 -3.79 -21.53
CA PHE A 269 4.99 -2.91 -21.21
C PHE A 269 4.81 -1.52 -21.79
N LYS A 270 4.22 -1.39 -22.99
CA LYS A 270 4.02 -0.12 -23.67
C LYS A 270 2.92 0.69 -22.98
N ASP A 271 1.75 0.08 -22.77
CA ASP A 271 0.62 0.74 -22.11
C ASP A 271 0.96 1.10 -20.65
N SER A 272 1.73 0.26 -19.95
CA SER A 272 2.17 0.56 -18.59
C SER A 272 3.13 1.76 -18.54
N LYS A 273 4.08 1.86 -19.47
CA LYS A 273 4.99 3.02 -19.53
C LYS A 273 4.25 4.30 -19.89
N LEU A 274 3.38 4.25 -20.91
CA LEU A 274 2.57 5.40 -21.31
C LEU A 274 1.69 5.89 -20.16
N ALA A 275 1.03 4.99 -19.43
CA ALA A 275 0.24 5.35 -18.26
C ALA A 275 1.10 6.01 -17.17
N LEU A 276 2.31 5.51 -16.90
CA LEU A 276 3.22 6.14 -15.92
C LEU A 276 3.65 7.54 -16.35
N GLU A 277 3.96 7.76 -17.63
CA GLU A 277 4.30 9.08 -18.17
C GLU A 277 3.14 10.06 -17.96
N GLN A 278 1.92 9.64 -18.29
CA GLN A 278 0.72 10.45 -18.09
C GLN A 278 0.45 10.74 -16.61
N LEU A 279 0.60 9.75 -15.72
CA LEU A 279 0.43 9.94 -14.28
C LEU A 279 1.45 10.96 -13.73
N ILE A 280 2.72 10.86 -14.13
CA ILE A 280 3.78 11.82 -13.72
C ILE A 280 3.45 13.23 -14.23
N ALA A 281 3.11 13.36 -15.52
CA ALA A 281 2.77 14.64 -16.13
C ALA A 281 1.55 15.32 -15.48
N ASN A 282 0.68 14.53 -14.84
CA ASN A 282 -0.54 15.01 -14.19
C ASN A 282 -0.46 14.94 -12.66
N GLY A 283 0.75 15.01 -12.10
CA GLY A 283 0.94 15.28 -10.68
C GLY A 283 0.98 14.07 -9.77
N LEU A 284 1.34 12.88 -10.25
CA LEU A 284 1.69 11.74 -9.37
C LEU A 284 2.80 12.18 -8.39
N GLN A 285 2.56 12.03 -7.08
CA GLN A 285 3.48 12.52 -6.03
C GLN A 285 4.06 11.37 -5.21
N ARG A 286 3.20 10.60 -4.53
CA ARG A 286 3.63 9.59 -3.55
C ARG A 286 4.38 8.44 -4.23
N LYS A 287 3.95 8.06 -5.42
CA LYS A 287 4.54 6.97 -6.21
C LYS A 287 5.47 7.46 -7.32
N LEU A 288 5.84 8.75 -7.31
CA LEU A 288 6.72 9.34 -8.32
C LEU A 288 8.08 8.65 -8.41
N PRO A 289 8.84 8.42 -7.30
CA PRO A 289 10.13 7.74 -7.38
C PRO A 289 10.01 6.32 -7.97
N GLN A 290 8.94 5.60 -7.63
CA GLN A 290 8.63 4.27 -8.15
C GLN A 290 8.34 4.31 -9.64
N ALA A 291 7.58 5.30 -10.10
CA ALA A 291 7.23 5.49 -11.51
C ALA A 291 8.47 5.83 -12.35
N GLN A 292 9.31 6.75 -11.88
CA GLN A 292 10.56 7.14 -12.56
C GLN A 292 11.51 5.94 -12.71
N LEU A 293 11.70 5.14 -11.67
CA LEU A 293 12.50 3.92 -11.74
C LEU A 293 11.92 2.90 -12.72
N ALA A 294 10.59 2.75 -12.75
CA ALA A 294 9.93 1.83 -13.67
C ALA A 294 10.02 2.28 -15.13
N LEU A 295 10.01 3.58 -15.41
CA LEU A 295 10.23 4.13 -16.76
C LEU A 295 11.64 3.84 -17.27
N GLY A 296 12.64 3.92 -16.40
CA GLY A 296 14.05 3.55 -16.68
C GLY A 296 14.32 2.04 -16.80
N LEU A 297 13.28 1.20 -16.74
CA LEU A 297 13.44 -0.25 -16.86
C LEU A 297 13.91 -0.66 -18.26
N SER A 298 15.04 -1.38 -18.30
CA SER A 298 15.64 -2.06 -19.45
C SER A 298 16.04 -3.49 -19.06
N PRO A 299 16.43 -4.35 -20.02
CA PRO A 299 16.97 -5.67 -19.71
C PRO A 299 18.20 -5.65 -18.78
N GLU A 300 19.09 -4.68 -18.98
CA GLU A 300 20.33 -4.52 -18.22
C GLU A 300 20.04 -4.00 -16.80
N SER A 301 19.05 -3.11 -16.65
CA SER A 301 18.69 -2.51 -15.37
C SER A 301 17.68 -3.32 -14.54
N HIS A 302 17.12 -4.41 -15.08
CA HIS A 302 15.99 -5.14 -14.48
C HIS A 302 16.20 -5.54 -13.01
N SER A 303 17.35 -6.14 -12.70
CA SER A 303 17.66 -6.58 -11.34
C SER A 303 17.82 -5.40 -10.37
N ALA A 304 18.49 -4.33 -10.82
CA ALA A 304 18.74 -3.12 -10.03
C ALA A 304 17.44 -2.35 -9.75
N VAL A 305 16.66 -2.05 -10.80
CA VAL A 305 15.36 -1.37 -10.68
C VAL A 305 14.44 -2.13 -9.74
N ARG A 306 14.36 -3.46 -9.86
CA ARG A 306 13.53 -4.28 -8.97
C ARG A 306 14.02 -4.29 -7.52
N LYS A 307 15.33 -4.18 -7.28
CA LYS A 307 15.90 -4.07 -5.94
C LYS A 307 15.57 -2.71 -5.33
N GLU A 308 15.64 -1.65 -6.12
CA GLU A 308 15.40 -0.27 -5.68
C GLU A 308 13.92 0.02 -5.45
N LEU A 309 13.05 -0.32 -6.41
CA LEU A 309 11.60 -0.18 -6.33
C LEU A 309 11.05 -0.82 -5.03
N PHE A 310 11.68 -1.90 -4.58
CA PHE A 310 11.30 -2.58 -3.37
C PHE A 310 11.58 -1.81 -2.08
N GLN A 311 12.64 -1.02 -2.03
CA GLN A 311 12.92 -0.16 -0.87
C GLN A 311 11.83 0.92 -0.71
N LEU A 312 11.22 1.29 -1.83
CA LEU A 312 10.14 2.27 -1.92
C LEU A 312 8.74 1.68 -1.68
N THR A 313 8.54 0.37 -1.90
CA THR A 313 7.26 -0.29 -1.62
C THR A 313 7.06 -0.60 -0.13
N GLY A 314 5.80 -0.72 0.30
CA GLY A 314 5.44 -1.06 1.68
C GLY A 314 6.00 -2.41 2.15
N GLN A 315 6.26 -2.52 3.47
CA GLN A 315 6.87 -3.72 4.06
C GLN A 315 5.98 -4.97 4.05
N GLN A 316 4.68 -4.85 3.78
CA GLN A 316 3.74 -5.99 3.82
C GLN A 316 4.13 -7.11 2.85
N SER A 317 4.74 -6.78 1.70
CA SER A 317 5.23 -7.77 0.72
C SER A 317 6.69 -8.18 0.94
N ARG A 318 7.41 -7.54 1.88
CA ARG A 318 8.86 -7.72 2.11
C ARG A 318 9.24 -9.18 2.30
N TYR A 319 8.45 -9.92 3.08
CA TYR A 319 8.72 -11.32 3.44
C TYR A 319 8.08 -12.32 2.48
N ARG A 320 7.13 -11.89 1.64
CA ARG A 320 6.64 -12.70 0.52
C ARG A 320 7.65 -12.71 -0.63
N ARG A 321 8.59 -11.76 -0.64
CA ARG A 321 9.60 -11.67 -1.71
C ARG A 321 10.57 -12.84 -1.67
N VAL A 322 10.90 -13.24 -2.88
CA VAL A 322 11.83 -14.27 -3.24
C VAL A 322 13.20 -13.63 -3.45
N GLY A 323 14.24 -14.10 -2.75
CA GLY A 323 15.63 -13.66 -2.96
C GLY A 323 16.12 -14.00 -4.38
N SER A 324 17.26 -13.45 -4.83
CA SER A 324 17.81 -13.70 -6.18
C SER A 324 17.93 -15.21 -6.48
N GLU A 325 18.55 -15.96 -5.58
CA GLU A 325 18.69 -17.42 -5.72
C GLU A 325 17.35 -18.15 -5.88
N VAL A 326 16.34 -17.73 -5.11
CA VAL A 326 15.02 -18.37 -5.14
C VAL A 326 14.23 -17.91 -6.38
N ALA A 327 14.58 -16.76 -6.96
CA ALA A 327 14.00 -16.27 -8.21
C ALA A 327 14.50 -17.09 -9.40
N ASP A 328 15.77 -17.50 -9.40
CA ASP A 328 16.33 -18.38 -10.41
C ASP A 328 15.69 -19.77 -10.36
N LEU A 329 15.47 -20.32 -9.16
CA LEU A 329 14.66 -21.54 -8.99
C LEU A 329 13.23 -21.36 -9.50
N ALA A 330 12.61 -20.20 -9.26
CA ALA A 330 11.27 -19.93 -9.78
C ALA A 330 11.24 -19.89 -11.31
N LYS A 331 12.28 -19.36 -11.97
CA LYS A 331 12.43 -19.41 -13.44
C LYS A 331 12.57 -20.85 -13.93
N GLN A 332 13.43 -21.65 -13.30
CA GLN A 332 13.60 -23.08 -13.66
C GLN A 332 12.29 -23.86 -13.51
N ILE A 333 11.57 -23.68 -12.40
CA ILE A 333 10.24 -24.27 -12.19
C ILE A 333 9.26 -23.87 -13.29
N HIS A 334 9.30 -22.59 -13.72
CA HIS A 334 8.45 -22.12 -14.81
C HIS A 334 8.80 -22.79 -16.14
N CYS A 335 10.09 -22.89 -16.49
CA CYS A 335 10.57 -23.61 -17.66
C CYS A 335 10.14 -25.08 -17.65
N LEU A 336 10.32 -25.78 -16.53
CA LEU A 336 9.91 -27.18 -16.35
C LEU A 336 8.40 -27.36 -16.54
N ARG A 337 7.58 -26.46 -15.98
CA ARG A 337 6.11 -26.48 -16.18
C ARG A 337 5.74 -26.28 -17.65
N ASN A 338 6.42 -25.40 -18.36
CA ASN A 338 6.18 -25.18 -19.79
C ASN A 338 6.62 -26.37 -20.64
N GLN A 339 7.73 -27.02 -20.29
CA GLN A 339 8.18 -28.26 -20.94
C GLN A 339 7.20 -29.41 -20.69
N LEU A 340 6.75 -29.57 -19.44
CA LEU A 340 5.77 -30.60 -19.06
C LEU A 340 4.45 -30.43 -19.83
N ARG A 341 3.95 -29.18 -19.98
CA ARG A 341 2.75 -28.87 -20.78
C ARG A 341 2.87 -29.25 -22.26
N ARG A 342 4.10 -29.33 -22.79
CA ARG A 342 4.39 -29.66 -24.20
C ARG A 342 4.85 -31.11 -24.37
N CYS A 343 4.97 -31.88 -23.29
CA CYS A 343 5.49 -33.24 -23.34
C CYS A 343 4.38 -34.21 -23.72
N THR A 344 4.66 -35.08 -24.70
CA THR A 344 3.72 -36.10 -25.20
C THR A 344 4.12 -37.53 -24.83
N PHE A 345 5.30 -37.72 -24.23
CA PHE A 345 5.84 -39.03 -23.87
C PHE A 345 5.81 -39.23 -22.35
N ASP A 346 5.27 -40.36 -21.90
CA ASP A 346 5.01 -40.64 -20.47
C ASP A 346 6.30 -40.67 -19.65
N ASP A 347 7.33 -41.40 -20.09
CA ASP A 347 8.60 -41.51 -19.35
C ASP A 347 9.27 -40.14 -19.14
N LYS A 348 9.24 -39.29 -20.18
CA LYS A 348 9.78 -37.94 -20.13
C LYS A 348 8.94 -37.03 -19.24
N ALA A 349 7.61 -37.18 -19.27
CA ALA A 349 6.72 -36.44 -18.39
C ALA A 349 6.97 -36.81 -16.93
N GLU A 350 7.14 -38.09 -16.61
CA GLU A 350 7.43 -38.56 -15.26
C GLU A 350 8.79 -38.02 -14.75
N ALA A 351 9.82 -38.05 -15.59
CA ALA A 351 11.12 -37.46 -15.26
C ALA A 351 11.02 -35.95 -14.97
N LEU A 352 10.29 -35.20 -15.82
CA LEU A 352 10.04 -33.76 -15.60
C LEU A 352 9.23 -33.50 -14.33
N MET A 353 8.26 -34.36 -13.99
CA MET A 353 7.49 -34.24 -12.75
C MET A 353 8.37 -34.48 -11.51
N ARG A 354 9.25 -35.49 -11.54
CA ARG A 354 10.23 -35.75 -10.48
C ARG A 354 11.18 -34.57 -10.28
N GLU A 355 11.72 -34.01 -11.37
CA GLU A 355 12.58 -32.82 -11.30
C GLU A 355 11.81 -31.60 -10.76
N LEU A 356 10.60 -31.36 -11.26
CA LEU A 356 9.73 -30.26 -10.81
C LEU A 356 9.43 -30.36 -9.31
N ALA A 357 9.16 -31.56 -8.79
CA ALA A 357 8.94 -31.80 -7.37
C ALA A 357 10.20 -31.47 -6.55
N GLY A 358 11.37 -31.94 -6.99
CA GLY A 358 12.66 -31.63 -6.35
C GLY A 358 12.94 -30.12 -6.29
N ARG A 359 12.79 -29.41 -7.42
CA ARG A 359 12.98 -27.95 -7.49
C ARG A 359 11.97 -27.18 -6.66
N THR A 360 10.73 -27.64 -6.58
CA THR A 360 9.70 -27.01 -5.75
C THR A 360 10.04 -27.13 -4.27
N SER A 361 10.42 -28.32 -3.80
CA SER A 361 10.89 -28.55 -2.41
C SER A 361 12.14 -27.73 -2.07
N GLU A 362 13.10 -27.67 -2.99
CA GLU A 362 14.31 -26.84 -2.84
C GLU A 362 13.95 -25.35 -2.70
N ARG A 363 13.07 -24.84 -3.57
CA ARG A 363 12.60 -23.46 -3.54
C ARG A 363 11.92 -23.13 -2.21
N GLU A 364 11.04 -24.00 -1.71
CA GLU A 364 10.35 -23.81 -0.43
C GLU A 364 11.33 -23.73 0.74
N THR A 365 12.29 -24.65 0.79
CA THR A 365 13.34 -24.67 1.80
C THR A 365 14.16 -23.37 1.78
N ARG A 366 14.65 -22.96 0.60
CA ARG A 366 15.44 -21.73 0.46
C ARG A 366 14.61 -20.48 0.77
N GLN A 367 13.33 -20.45 0.39
CA GLN A 367 12.43 -19.35 0.70
C GLN A 367 12.22 -19.19 2.21
N LEU A 368 11.98 -20.28 2.95
CA LEU A 368 11.81 -20.24 4.40
C LEU A 368 13.10 -19.82 5.11
N ALA A 369 14.25 -20.36 4.68
CA ALA A 369 15.54 -19.96 5.21
C ALA A 369 15.81 -18.46 5.00
N TYR A 370 15.54 -17.96 3.79
CA TYR A 370 15.65 -16.54 3.46
C TYR A 370 14.73 -15.67 4.34
N LYS A 371 13.44 -16.03 4.44
CA LYS A 371 12.47 -15.35 5.30
C LYS A 371 12.94 -15.27 6.76
N CYS A 372 13.43 -16.38 7.31
CA CYS A 372 13.96 -16.43 8.67
C CYS A 372 15.14 -15.48 8.87
N ARG A 373 16.09 -15.44 7.92
CA ARG A 373 17.23 -14.52 7.97
C ARG A 373 16.78 -13.06 7.95
N MET A 374 15.86 -12.72 7.04
CA MET A 374 15.31 -11.37 6.90
C MET A 374 14.61 -10.89 8.17
N VAL A 375 13.66 -11.67 8.71
CA VAL A 375 12.95 -11.28 9.96
C VAL A 375 13.92 -11.18 11.12
N SER A 376 14.89 -12.09 11.23
CA SER A 376 15.90 -12.02 12.29
C SER A 376 16.71 -10.73 12.23
N ALA A 377 17.13 -10.32 11.03
CA ALA A 377 17.85 -9.06 10.82
C ALA A 377 16.97 -7.85 11.13
N ASP A 378 15.72 -7.84 10.68
CA ASP A 378 14.77 -6.75 10.94
C ASP A 378 14.42 -6.64 12.42
N LEU A 379 14.18 -7.75 13.12
CA LEU A 379 13.95 -7.76 14.57
C LEU A 379 15.12 -7.11 15.33
N ARG A 380 16.36 -7.50 15.01
CA ARG A 380 17.55 -6.90 15.63
C ARG A 380 17.63 -5.41 15.36
N ARG A 381 17.42 -5.00 14.11
CA ARG A 381 17.43 -3.60 13.70
C ARG A 381 16.36 -2.80 14.45
N LEU A 382 15.13 -3.29 14.52
CA LEU A 382 14.04 -2.62 15.24
C LEU A 382 14.34 -2.47 16.73
N LEU A 383 14.83 -3.53 17.38
CA LEU A 383 15.20 -3.49 18.80
C LEU A 383 16.40 -2.56 19.06
N PHE A 384 17.27 -2.37 18.07
CA PHE A 384 18.36 -1.39 18.12
C PHE A 384 17.83 0.04 17.95
N GLU A 385 16.88 0.26 17.04
CA GLU A 385 16.14 1.52 16.81
C GLU A 385 15.19 1.89 17.98
N GLY A 386 15.23 1.18 19.11
CA GLY A 386 14.46 1.49 20.31
C GLY A 386 13.07 0.85 20.40
N ALA A 387 12.73 -0.05 19.47
CA ALA A 387 11.50 -0.83 19.56
C ALA A 387 11.47 -1.73 20.81
N ARG A 388 10.27 -2.01 21.31
CA ARG A 388 10.04 -2.80 22.54
C ARG A 388 9.21 -4.03 22.22
N LEU A 389 9.40 -5.10 22.98
CA LEU A 389 8.59 -6.32 22.83
C LEU A 389 7.44 -6.29 23.84
N ARG A 390 6.20 -6.41 23.35
CA ARG A 390 5.03 -6.59 24.23
C ARG A 390 5.12 -7.89 25.02
N PRO A 391 4.65 -7.93 26.29
CA PRO A 391 4.47 -9.19 27.01
C PRO A 391 3.52 -10.14 26.25
N LEU A 392 3.58 -11.43 26.58
CA LEU A 392 2.66 -12.44 26.04
C LEU A 392 1.28 -12.32 26.70
#